data_AF-A0A962R200-F1
#
_entry.id   AF-A0A962R200-F1
#
_cell.length_a   1.000
_cell.length_b   1.000
_cell.length_c   1.000
_cell.angle_alpha   90.00
_cell.angle_beta   90.00
_cell.angle_gamma   90.00
#
_symmetry.space_group_name_H-M   'P 1'
#
loop_
_entity.id
_entity.type
_entity.pdbx_description
1 polymer ?
#
loop_
_entity_poly.entity_id
_entity_poly.type
_entity_poly.pdbx_seq_one_letter_code
_entity_poly.pdbx_strand_id
1 'polypeptide(L)'
;WLLKFDGVSGNRDKELEDPKGYGIIEYAYYLMARDCGIDISECRLFEENGRRHFMTRRFDRLPGGDKLHMQSLCALAHYDFNMAGAHSYEQALLVMRQLGLPMRDIEQQFRRMVFNIVVRNQDDHVKNIAFLMDKQGNWSLSPAFDMTYSFNPNGAWTATHQMTMNGKREHFTLDDFRACAKTAA
;
A
#
# COMPACT_ATOMS: atom_id res chain seq x y z
N TRP A 1 12.05 -1.66 13.03
CA TRP A 1 10.70 -1.10 13.21
C TRP A 1 10.65 0.28 12.58
N LEU A 2 9.49 0.66 12.06
CA LEU A 2 9.12 2.05 11.80
C LEU A 2 8.03 2.42 12.81
N LEU A 3 8.08 3.66 13.29
CA LEU A 3 7.13 4.20 14.26
C LEU A 3 6.40 5.37 13.60
N LYS A 4 5.08 5.29 13.54
CA LYS A 4 4.19 6.37 13.12
C LYS A 4 3.58 7.00 14.36
N PHE A 5 3.83 8.29 14.54
CA PHE A 5 3.44 9.01 15.74
C PHE A 5 1.94 9.33 15.73
N ASP A 6 1.38 9.49 16.93
CA ASP A 6 -0.04 9.72 17.16
C ASP A 6 -0.21 11.12 17.74
N GLY A 7 -1.21 11.86 17.27
CA GLY A 7 -1.47 13.24 17.69
C GLY A 7 -0.36 14.23 17.33
N VAL A 8 0.24 14.10 16.14
CA VAL A 8 1.23 15.06 15.63
C VAL A 8 0.50 16.20 14.94
N SER A 9 0.60 17.40 15.51
CA SER A 9 0.10 18.65 14.90
C SER A 9 1.08 19.19 13.86
N GLY A 10 0.58 19.82 12.80
CA GLY A 10 1.42 20.52 11.81
C GLY A 10 2.18 19.62 10.82
N ASN A 11 1.76 18.36 10.67
CA ASN A 11 2.27 17.50 9.60
C ASN A 11 1.79 18.04 8.24
N ARG A 12 2.71 18.58 7.43
CA ARG A 12 2.37 19.23 6.14
C ARG A 12 2.25 18.25 4.97
N ASP A 13 2.62 16.99 5.19
CA ASP A 13 2.68 15.97 4.14
C ASP A 13 1.33 15.29 3.88
N LYS A 14 0.31 15.55 4.71
CA LYS A 14 -1.04 15.01 4.55
C LYS A 14 -2.08 16.12 4.46
N GLU A 15 -3.14 15.86 3.70
CA GLU A 15 -4.28 16.78 3.54
C GLU A 15 -5.08 16.99 4.83
N LEU A 16 -4.79 16.20 5.87
CA LEU A 16 -5.36 16.28 7.21
C LEU A 16 -4.21 16.23 8.22
N GLU A 17 -4.33 16.99 9.32
CA GLU A 17 -3.50 16.74 10.50
C GLU A 17 -3.71 15.30 10.96
N ASP A 18 -2.70 14.62 11.51
CA ASP A 18 -2.89 13.29 12.10
C ASP A 18 -3.63 13.45 13.44
N PRO A 19 -4.97 13.32 13.50
CA PRO A 19 -5.68 13.57 14.74
C PRO A 19 -5.33 12.45 15.73
N LYS A 20 -5.49 12.73 17.01
CA LYS A 20 -5.31 11.70 18.04
C LYS A 20 -6.20 10.49 17.73
N GLY A 21 -5.59 9.31 17.65
CA GLY A 21 -6.25 8.06 17.29
C GLY A 21 -5.89 7.49 15.91
N TYR A 22 -5.15 8.23 15.07
CA TYR A 22 -4.79 7.74 13.73
C TYR A 22 -4.00 6.43 13.74
N GLY A 23 -3.09 6.25 14.71
CA GLY A 23 -2.34 5.00 14.86
C GLY A 23 -3.23 3.78 15.16
N ILE A 24 -4.37 4.01 15.83
CA ILE A 24 -5.37 2.96 16.11
C ILE A 24 -6.11 2.57 14.83
N ILE A 25 -6.46 3.56 13.99
CA ILE A 25 -7.10 3.34 12.70
C ILE A 25 -6.20 2.48 11.81
N GLU A 26 -4.93 2.84 11.69
CA GLU A 26 -3.97 2.08 10.89
C GLU A 26 -3.79 0.65 11.44
N TYR A 27 -3.82 0.47 12.76
CA TYR A 27 -3.81 -0.87 13.37
C TYR A 27 -5.08 -1.68 13.07
N ALA A 28 -6.26 -1.06 13.07
CA ALA A 28 -7.50 -1.73 12.67
C ALA A 28 -7.44 -2.18 11.20
N TYR A 29 -6.88 -1.35 10.30
CA TYR A 29 -6.68 -1.72 8.89
C TYR A 29 -5.67 -2.86 8.73
N TYR A 30 -4.59 -2.87 9.51
CA TYR A 30 -3.67 -4.00 9.57
C TYR A 30 -4.38 -5.31 9.95
N LEU A 31 -5.25 -5.28 10.97
CA LEU A 31 -6.02 -6.45 11.38
C LEU A 31 -6.97 -6.92 10.27
N MET A 32 -7.73 -6.01 9.66
CA MET A 32 -8.62 -6.34 8.53
C MET A 32 -7.84 -6.92 7.33
N ALA A 33 -6.69 -6.36 6.99
CA ALA A 33 -5.85 -6.86 5.90
C ALA A 33 -5.39 -8.30 6.17
N ARG A 34 -4.98 -8.60 7.41
CA ARG A 34 -4.61 -9.96 7.83
C ARG A 34 -5.78 -10.94 7.72
N ASP A 35 -6.97 -10.54 8.17
CA ASP A 35 -8.17 -11.38 8.09
C ASP A 35 -8.58 -11.64 6.63
N CYS A 36 -8.27 -10.72 5.72
CA CYS A 36 -8.44 -10.92 4.28
C CYS A 36 -7.35 -11.79 3.63
N GLY A 37 -6.33 -12.25 4.38
CA GLY A 37 -5.22 -13.05 3.85
C GLY A 37 -4.18 -12.24 3.06
N ILE A 38 -4.09 -10.94 3.30
CA ILE A 38 -3.02 -10.10 2.77
C ILE A 38 -1.75 -10.34 3.58
N ASP A 39 -0.66 -10.64 2.87
CA ASP A 39 0.66 -10.67 3.49
C ASP A 39 1.11 -9.25 3.83
N ILE A 40 1.20 -8.94 5.12
CA ILE A 40 1.54 -7.64 5.70
C ILE A 40 2.48 -7.84 6.89
N SER A 41 3.49 -6.99 7.01
CA SER A 41 4.43 -7.02 8.12
C SER A 41 3.75 -6.96 9.48
N GLU A 42 4.37 -7.61 10.47
CA GLU A 42 3.96 -7.51 11.88
C GLU A 42 3.79 -6.05 12.31
N CYS A 43 2.61 -5.72 12.84
CA CYS A 43 2.31 -4.41 13.38
C CYS A 43 1.80 -4.51 14.82
N ARG A 44 2.03 -3.46 15.61
CA ARG A 44 1.57 -3.36 17.00
C ARG A 44 1.36 -1.90 17.40
N LEU A 45 0.60 -1.68 18.46
CA LEU A 45 0.48 -0.37 19.08
C LEU A 45 1.53 -0.22 20.20
N PHE A 46 2.15 0.95 20.25
CA PHE A 46 2.98 1.38 21.38
C PHE A 46 2.23 2.49 22.13
N GLU A 47 1.82 2.18 23.36
CA GLU A 47 1.06 3.09 24.19
C GLU A 47 1.98 3.91 25.11
N GLU A 48 1.83 5.23 25.09
CA GLU A 48 2.66 6.15 25.87
C GLU A 48 1.85 7.41 26.20
N ASN A 49 1.73 7.77 27.48
CA ASN A 49 1.08 9.01 27.93
C ASN A 49 -0.32 9.26 27.30
N GLY A 50 -1.10 8.19 27.11
CA GLY A 50 -2.43 8.26 26.50
C GLY A 50 -2.44 8.47 24.97
N ARG A 51 -1.30 8.34 24.29
CA ARG A 51 -1.15 8.20 22.84
C ARG A 51 -0.98 6.75 22.45
N ARG A 52 -1.34 6.40 21.22
CA ARG A 52 -1.17 5.04 20.66
C ARG A 52 -0.47 5.12 19.31
N HIS A 53 0.85 4.97 19.35
CA HIS A 53 1.69 5.01 18.17
C HIS A 53 1.61 3.70 17.39
N PHE A 54 1.53 3.79 16.07
CA PHE A 54 1.53 2.61 15.22
C PHE A 54 2.96 2.18 14.91
N MET A 55 3.29 0.93 15.19
CA MET A 55 4.59 0.33 14.86
C MET A 55 4.41 -0.72 13.77
N THR A 56 5.22 -0.64 12.72
CA THR A 56 5.33 -1.70 11.72
C THR A 56 6.74 -2.25 11.64
N ARG A 57 6.87 -3.57 11.54
CA ARG A 57 8.16 -4.22 11.39
C ARG A 57 8.66 -4.04 9.95
N ARG A 58 9.90 -3.59 9.83
CA ARG A 58 10.55 -3.42 8.52
C ARG A 58 10.78 -4.77 7.88
N PHE A 59 10.18 -5.01 6.72
CA PHE A 59 10.39 -6.22 5.92
C PHE A 59 11.74 -6.21 5.17
N ASP A 60 12.35 -5.04 4.99
CA ASP A 60 13.64 -4.87 4.31
C ASP A 60 14.85 -5.02 5.27
N ARG A 61 14.63 -5.60 6.46
CA ARG A 61 15.64 -5.86 7.48
C ARG A 61 15.56 -7.31 7.95
N LEU A 62 16.65 -8.05 7.75
CA LEU A 62 16.77 -9.45 8.15
C LEU A 62 17.16 -9.57 9.64
N PRO A 63 16.96 -10.74 10.29
CA PRO A 63 17.28 -10.94 11.71
C PRO A 63 18.73 -10.60 12.10
N GLY A 64 19.68 -10.76 11.17
CA GLY A 64 21.10 -10.42 11.37
C GLY A 64 21.45 -8.94 11.17
N GLY A 65 20.47 -8.07 10.88
CA GLY A 65 20.69 -6.65 10.60
C GLY A 65 20.97 -6.31 9.13
N ASP A 66 21.21 -7.33 8.30
CA ASP A 66 21.35 -7.20 6.85
C ASP A 66 20.13 -6.51 6.23
N LYS A 67 20.39 -5.71 5.19
CA LYS A 67 19.35 -5.05 4.40
C LYS A 67 19.00 -5.90 3.18
N LEU A 68 17.71 -6.00 2.90
CA LEU A 68 17.21 -6.52 1.63
C LEU A 68 17.00 -5.35 0.68
N HIS A 69 17.41 -5.48 -0.60
CA HIS A 69 17.20 -4.41 -1.56
C HIS A 69 15.70 -4.22 -1.79
N MET A 70 15.25 -2.97 -1.82
CA MET A 70 13.84 -2.62 -1.97
C MET A 70 13.71 -1.48 -2.97
N GLN A 71 12.75 -1.60 -3.88
CA GLN A 71 12.34 -0.54 -4.79
C GLN A 71 10.82 -0.44 -4.84
N SER A 72 10.29 0.78 -4.83
CA SER A 72 8.86 1.00 -5.09
C SER A 72 8.55 0.82 -6.58
N LEU A 73 7.30 0.52 -6.92
CA LEU A 73 6.80 0.54 -8.29
C LEU A 73 7.08 1.90 -8.95
N CYS A 74 6.87 2.99 -8.21
CA CYS A 74 7.20 4.36 -8.62
C CYS A 74 8.63 4.48 -9.15
N ALA A 75 9.61 4.05 -8.35
CA ALA A 75 11.02 4.14 -8.71
C ALA A 75 11.40 3.16 -9.84
N LEU A 76 10.90 1.92 -9.77
CA LEU A 76 11.27 0.86 -10.69
C LEU A 76 10.73 1.09 -12.11
N ALA A 77 9.52 1.63 -12.24
CA ALA A 77 8.86 1.91 -13.51
C ALA A 77 9.00 3.38 -13.96
N HIS A 78 9.75 4.19 -13.22
CA HIS A 78 9.91 5.63 -13.47
C HIS A 78 8.58 6.40 -13.53
N TYR A 79 7.63 6.02 -12.67
CA TYR A 79 6.32 6.65 -12.59
C TYR A 79 6.35 7.90 -11.72
N ASP A 80 5.62 8.94 -12.11
CA ASP A 80 5.41 10.13 -11.29
C ASP A 80 4.18 9.94 -10.39
N PHE A 81 4.41 9.92 -9.07
CA PHE A 81 3.34 9.81 -8.07
C PHE A 81 2.54 11.11 -7.92
N ASN A 82 3.05 12.26 -8.40
CA ASN A 82 2.31 13.54 -8.38
C ASN A 82 1.24 13.62 -9.47
N MET A 83 1.22 12.67 -10.41
CA MET A 83 0.18 12.60 -11.45
C MET A 83 -0.90 11.59 -11.05
N ALA A 84 -1.78 11.99 -10.13
CA ALA A 84 -2.88 11.14 -9.68
C ALA A 84 -3.76 10.66 -10.85
N GLY A 85 -4.03 9.36 -10.91
CA GLY A 85 -4.80 8.73 -11.99
C GLY A 85 -4.01 8.44 -13.26
N ALA A 86 -2.73 8.83 -13.36
CA ALA A 86 -1.91 8.53 -14.55
C ALA A 86 -1.48 7.06 -14.62
N HIS A 87 -1.46 6.38 -13.47
CA HIS A 87 -0.99 4.99 -13.37
C HIS A 87 -2.10 4.06 -12.86
N SER A 88 -2.01 2.80 -13.24
CA SER A 88 -3.07 1.81 -12.98
C SER A 88 -2.55 0.57 -12.24
N TYR A 89 -3.48 -0.13 -11.59
CA TYR A 89 -3.18 -1.42 -10.99
C TYR A 89 -2.77 -2.46 -12.05
N GLU A 90 -3.34 -2.41 -13.24
CA GLU A 90 -2.93 -3.25 -14.37
C GLU A 90 -1.45 -3.04 -14.73
N GLN A 91 -0.97 -1.79 -14.72
CA GLN A 91 0.44 -1.50 -14.94
C GLN A 91 1.33 -2.10 -13.85
N ALA A 92 0.89 -2.06 -12.58
CA ALA A 92 1.60 -2.74 -11.49
C ALA A 92 1.72 -4.24 -11.76
N LEU A 93 0.62 -4.90 -12.17
CA LEU A 93 0.62 -6.32 -12.52
C LEU A 93 1.54 -6.62 -13.72
N LEU A 94 1.57 -5.75 -14.74
CA LEU A 94 2.48 -5.89 -15.88
C LEU A 94 3.95 -5.79 -15.46
N VAL A 95 4.31 -4.85 -14.59
CA VAL A 95 5.67 -4.74 -14.05
C VAL A 95 6.05 -6.01 -13.28
N MET A 96 5.15 -6.55 -12.46
CA MET A 96 5.39 -7.80 -11.75
C MET A 96 5.65 -8.98 -12.71
N ARG A 97 4.94 -9.05 -13.84
CA ARG A 97 5.19 -10.06 -14.88
C ARG A 97 6.56 -9.88 -15.54
N GLN A 98 6.96 -8.65 -15.83
CA GLN A 98 8.28 -8.34 -16.41
C GLN A 98 9.43 -8.73 -15.46
N LEU A 99 9.20 -8.58 -14.15
CA LEU A 99 10.13 -9.03 -13.11
C LEU A 99 10.14 -10.55 -12.89
N GLY A 100 9.22 -11.29 -13.52
CA GLY A 100 9.13 -12.75 -13.39
C GLY A 100 8.55 -13.23 -12.05
N LEU A 101 7.72 -12.41 -11.39
CA LEU A 101 7.09 -12.82 -10.13
C LEU A 101 6.10 -13.98 -10.36
N PRO A 102 6.01 -14.93 -9.41
CA PRO A 102 5.08 -16.05 -9.51
C PRO A 102 3.63 -15.60 -9.36
N MET A 103 2.68 -16.38 -9.90
CA MET A 103 1.24 -16.06 -9.86
C MET A 103 0.72 -15.77 -8.45
N ARG A 104 1.23 -16.46 -7.42
CA ARG A 104 0.86 -16.20 -6.02
C ARG A 104 1.11 -14.74 -5.57
N ASP A 105 2.15 -14.10 -6.11
CA ASP A 105 2.48 -12.70 -5.79
C ASP A 105 1.54 -11.78 -6.56
N ILE A 106 1.24 -12.10 -7.81
CA ILE A 106 0.23 -11.39 -8.64
C ILE A 106 -1.14 -11.43 -7.95
N GLU A 107 -1.56 -12.58 -7.44
CA GLU A 107 -2.79 -12.75 -6.65
C GLU A 107 -2.76 -11.92 -5.36
N GLN A 108 -1.62 -11.87 -4.67
CA GLN A 108 -1.45 -10.99 -3.50
C GLN A 108 -1.63 -9.53 -3.89
N GLN A 109 -0.99 -9.04 -4.95
CA GLN A 109 -1.15 -7.63 -5.37
C GLN A 109 -2.59 -7.33 -5.82
N PHE A 110 -3.24 -8.26 -6.52
CA PHE A 110 -4.66 -8.12 -6.89
C PHE A 110 -5.55 -8.05 -5.63
N ARG A 111 -5.30 -8.88 -4.62
CA ARG A 111 -6.01 -8.83 -3.33
C ARG A 111 -5.81 -7.48 -2.63
N ARG A 112 -4.59 -6.92 -2.67
CA ARG A 112 -4.28 -5.59 -2.09
C ARG A 112 -5.03 -4.46 -2.81
N MET A 113 -5.13 -4.52 -4.14
CA MET A 113 -5.96 -3.60 -4.92
C MET A 113 -7.43 -3.69 -4.49
N VAL A 114 -8.00 -4.90 -4.41
CA VAL A 114 -9.39 -5.11 -3.99
C VAL A 114 -9.61 -4.53 -2.60
N PHE A 115 -8.69 -4.80 -1.67
CA PHE A 115 -8.75 -4.26 -0.31
C PHE A 115 -8.75 -2.74 -0.33
N ASN A 116 -7.76 -2.09 -0.96
CA ASN A 116 -7.70 -0.63 -1.04
C ASN A 116 -9.01 -0.01 -1.53
N ILE A 117 -9.60 -0.58 -2.61
CA ILE A 117 -10.87 -0.11 -3.16
C ILE A 117 -12.03 -0.28 -2.18
N VAL A 118 -12.18 -1.47 -1.60
CA VAL A 118 -13.33 -1.80 -0.73
C VAL A 118 -13.26 -1.05 0.60
N VAL A 119 -12.08 -0.93 1.21
CA VAL A 119 -11.90 -0.28 2.52
C VAL A 119 -11.61 1.23 2.43
N ARG A 120 -11.73 1.81 1.22
CA ARG A 120 -11.44 3.22 0.92
C ARG A 120 -10.07 3.68 1.42
N ASN A 121 -9.03 2.97 1.02
CA ASN A 121 -7.68 3.52 1.02
C ASN A 121 -7.45 4.22 -0.34
N GLN A 122 -7.70 5.53 -0.40
CA GLN A 122 -7.51 6.31 -1.62
C GLN A 122 -6.09 6.91 -1.74
N ASP A 123 -5.23 6.68 -0.76
CA ASP A 123 -3.79 6.98 -0.84
C ASP A 123 -3.00 5.79 -1.42
N ASP A 124 -3.60 5.12 -2.39
CA ASP A 124 -3.10 3.88 -2.98
C ASP A 124 -2.15 4.11 -4.16
N HIS A 125 -1.21 5.03 -4.00
CA HIS A 125 -0.31 5.46 -5.06
C HIS A 125 0.87 4.50 -5.29
N VAL A 126 1.57 4.70 -6.42
CA VAL A 126 2.70 3.87 -6.90
C VAL A 126 3.90 3.76 -5.95
N LYS A 127 4.00 4.57 -4.88
CA LYS A 127 5.02 4.42 -3.84
C LYS A 127 4.66 3.36 -2.78
N ASN A 128 3.38 2.99 -2.69
CA ASN A 128 2.82 2.03 -1.72
C ASN A 128 2.79 0.59 -2.25
N ILE A 129 3.38 0.36 -3.42
CA ILE A 129 3.69 -0.97 -3.97
C ILE A 129 5.20 -1.06 -4.07
N ALA A 130 5.78 -2.13 -3.56
CA ALA A 130 7.22 -2.32 -3.59
C ALA A 130 7.65 -3.77 -3.79
N PHE A 131 8.87 -3.91 -4.30
CA PHE A 131 9.51 -5.17 -4.63
C PHE A 131 10.80 -5.30 -3.86
N LEU A 132 11.15 -6.55 -3.52
CA LEU A 132 12.37 -6.91 -2.83
C LEU A 132 13.25 -7.73 -3.76
N MET A 133 14.56 -7.51 -3.68
CA MET A 133 15.55 -8.29 -4.44
C MET A 133 16.57 -8.91 -3.49
N ASP A 134 16.78 -10.22 -3.63
CA ASP A 134 17.83 -10.94 -2.91
C ASP A 134 19.22 -10.70 -3.52
N LYS A 135 20.26 -11.27 -2.90
CA LYS A 135 21.66 -11.13 -3.37
C LYS A 135 21.92 -11.86 -4.69
N GLN A 136 21.01 -12.72 -5.14
CA GLN A 136 21.08 -13.48 -6.39
C GLN A 136 20.35 -12.73 -7.53
N GLY A 137 19.66 -11.63 -7.22
CA GLY A 137 18.92 -10.84 -8.19
C GLY A 137 17.48 -11.30 -8.40
N ASN A 138 16.96 -12.19 -7.55
CA ASN A 138 15.58 -12.65 -7.66
C ASN A 138 14.64 -11.61 -7.02
N TRP A 139 13.63 -11.20 -7.78
CA TRP A 139 12.61 -10.27 -7.33
C TRP A 139 11.43 -10.98 -6.66
N SER A 140 10.83 -10.32 -5.68
CA SER A 140 9.61 -10.75 -5.00
C SER A 140 8.75 -9.55 -4.62
N LEU A 141 7.45 -9.76 -4.44
CA LEU A 141 6.57 -8.72 -3.90
C LEU A 141 6.89 -8.51 -2.41
N SER A 142 7.05 -7.26 -1.97
CA SER A 142 7.18 -6.96 -0.54
C SER A 142 5.90 -7.28 0.23
N PRO A 143 5.95 -7.55 1.55
CA PRO A 143 4.76 -7.48 2.40
C PRO A 143 4.07 -6.12 2.23
N ALA A 144 2.75 -6.10 2.32
CA ALA A 144 1.97 -4.87 2.26
C ALA A 144 2.42 -3.88 3.36
N PHE A 145 2.24 -2.60 3.08
CA PHE A 145 2.47 -1.51 4.01
C PHE A 145 1.57 -0.33 3.64
N ASP A 146 1.43 0.62 4.56
CA ASP A 146 0.65 1.85 4.35
C ASP A 146 -0.81 1.62 3.93
N MET A 147 -1.43 0.60 4.53
CA MET A 147 -2.85 0.32 4.37
C MET A 147 -3.62 0.96 5.52
N THR A 148 -4.34 2.04 5.23
CA THR A 148 -5.10 2.81 6.22
C THR A 148 -6.33 3.44 5.58
N TYR A 149 -7.23 3.98 6.40
CA TYR A 149 -8.33 4.79 5.88
C TYR A 149 -7.76 6.09 5.31
N SER A 150 -8.08 6.35 4.04
CA SER A 150 -7.69 7.59 3.39
C SER A 150 -8.80 8.01 2.44
N PHE A 151 -9.65 8.92 2.91
CA PHE A 151 -10.69 9.54 2.10
C PHE A 151 -11.02 10.92 2.66
N ASN A 152 -10.73 11.95 1.87
CA ASN A 152 -11.15 13.32 2.11
C ASN A 152 -11.87 13.82 0.85
N PRO A 153 -13.21 13.96 0.86
CA PRO A 153 -13.96 14.39 -0.33
C PRO A 153 -13.59 15.80 -0.82
N ASN A 154 -12.98 16.62 0.04
CA ASN A 154 -12.48 17.96 -0.31
C ASN A 154 -10.97 17.99 -0.55
N GLY A 155 -10.30 16.83 -0.50
CA GLY A 155 -8.87 16.69 -0.74
C GLY A 155 -8.53 16.70 -2.24
N ALA A 156 -7.35 17.20 -2.59
CA ALA A 156 -6.80 17.13 -3.93
C ALA A 156 -6.29 15.72 -4.29
N TRP A 157 -5.80 14.97 -3.31
CA TRP A 157 -5.16 13.66 -3.49
C TRP A 157 -6.05 12.49 -3.11
N THR A 158 -6.86 12.65 -2.07
CA THR A 158 -7.60 11.55 -1.43
C THR A 158 -9.12 11.69 -1.54
N ALA A 159 -9.60 12.46 -2.52
CA ALA A 159 -11.04 12.50 -2.88
C ALA A 159 -11.46 11.33 -3.79
N THR A 160 -10.51 10.80 -4.57
CA THR A 160 -10.66 9.56 -5.34
C THR A 160 -9.36 8.75 -5.27
N HIS A 161 -9.40 7.46 -5.62
CA HIS A 161 -8.20 6.60 -5.66
C HIS A 161 -7.07 7.21 -6.49
N GLN A 162 -5.81 7.11 -6.07
CA GLN A 162 -4.68 7.67 -6.80
C GLN A 162 -4.25 6.80 -7.97
N MET A 163 -4.43 5.48 -7.88
CA MET A 163 -4.25 4.57 -9.01
C MET A 163 -5.61 4.21 -9.63
N THR A 164 -5.61 4.02 -10.96
CA THR A 164 -6.83 3.57 -11.67
C THR A 164 -6.97 2.06 -11.66
N MET A 165 -8.21 1.58 -11.74
CA MET A 165 -8.54 0.20 -12.09
C MET A 165 -9.62 0.23 -13.17
N ASN A 166 -9.39 -0.45 -14.28
CA ASN A 166 -10.21 -0.39 -15.48
C ASN A 166 -10.50 1.07 -15.95
N GLY A 167 -9.49 1.94 -15.84
CA GLY A 167 -9.61 3.37 -16.18
C GLY A 167 -10.45 4.21 -15.21
N LYS A 168 -10.92 3.63 -14.11
CA LYS A 168 -11.76 4.30 -13.09
C LYS A 168 -10.95 4.60 -11.83
N ARG A 169 -11.38 5.63 -11.10
CA ARG A 169 -10.85 6.04 -9.78
C ARG A 169 -11.91 6.01 -8.67
N GLU A 170 -13.15 5.73 -9.05
CA GLU A 170 -14.34 5.67 -8.21
C GLU A 170 -15.45 4.89 -8.95
N HIS A 171 -16.57 4.64 -8.26
CA HIS A 171 -17.73 3.93 -8.83
C HIS A 171 -17.40 2.56 -9.46
N PHE A 172 -16.52 1.81 -8.81
CA PHE A 172 -16.13 0.48 -9.25
C PHE A 172 -17.29 -0.51 -9.16
N THR A 173 -17.37 -1.38 -10.16
CA THR A 173 -18.32 -2.49 -10.25
C THR A 173 -17.57 -3.82 -10.27
N LEU A 174 -18.27 -4.93 -10.02
CA LEU A 174 -17.66 -6.26 -10.07
C LEU A 174 -17.04 -6.58 -11.44
N ASP A 175 -17.61 -6.04 -12.52
CA ASP A 175 -17.09 -6.25 -13.87
C ASP A 175 -15.76 -5.54 -14.11
N ASP A 176 -15.51 -4.43 -13.43
CA ASP A 176 -14.22 -3.75 -13.47
C ASP A 176 -13.12 -4.63 -12.85
N PHE A 177 -13.40 -5.26 -11.69
CA PHE A 177 -12.47 -6.21 -11.08
C PHE A 177 -12.21 -7.42 -11.97
N ARG A 178 -13.25 -7.96 -12.63
CA ARG A 178 -13.11 -9.06 -13.59
C ARG A 178 -12.30 -8.65 -14.81
N ALA A 179 -12.44 -7.41 -15.28
CA ALA A 179 -11.65 -6.88 -16.38
C ALA A 179 -10.16 -6.80 -16.00
N CYS A 180 -9.86 -6.20 -14.84
CA CYS A 180 -8.49 -6.10 -14.31
C CYS A 180 -7.85 -7.49 -14.12
N ALA A 181 -8.61 -8.46 -13.59
CA ALA A 181 -8.13 -9.83 -13.37
C ALA A 181 -7.67 -10.54 -14.67
N LYS A 182 -8.21 -10.16 -15.83
CA LYS A 182 -7.75 -10.71 -17.12
C LYS A 182 -6.34 -10.26 -17.49
N THR A 183 -5.86 -9.15 -16.95
CA THR A 183 -4.47 -8.69 -17.13
C THR A 183 -3.47 -9.49 -16.28
N ALA A 184 -3.96 -10.11 -15.20
CA ALA A 184 -3.17 -10.97 -14.32
C ALA A 184 -2.86 -12.35 -14.92
N ALA A 185 -3.73 -12.85 -15.82
CA ALA A 185 -3.58 -14.12 -16.54
C ALA A 185 -2.57 -13.99 -17.72
#